data_AF-A0A9C8HTL5-F1
#
_entry.id   AF-A0A9C8HTL5-F1
#
_cell.length_a   1.000
_cell.length_b   1.000
_cell.length_c   1.000
_cell.angle_alpha   90.00
_cell.angle_beta   90.00
_cell.angle_gamma   90.00
#
_symmetry.space_group_name_H-M   'P 1'
#
loop_
_entity.id
_entity.type
_entity.pdbx_description
1 polymer ?
#
loop_
_entity_poly.entity_id
_entity_poly.type
_entity_poly.pdbx_seq_one_letter_code
_entity_poly.pdbx_strand_id
1 'polypeptide(L)'
;MNEFIILLNSIAHQWLKLLTLHMFQASLFILILMIFLKILHNKNSLYLYILSLLGLIKLMIPPIFINRAPGIPKAVNTPLVFMMNRGYETATPAVNLSVSAIFFLAWLMLILFLLIRLTVSIITYKRSLTCTQWTTGTQRSNSIARKYGIKRQIQACTLRHRYSIFTSGTITPVIYLPEEARQWEDNQLDAILTHEIAHIKHYDIFFIYCQNIMQTLFFFNPAVWVLNGVINNFRERKCDDLALTASEDFNAIQSYRSFLFDILEKAVQSNSINTCTSLFGNKWWLYRRLKYLSIKKEVFMKKVSIFQVIIMVVLSVFVVTASITASPMEQTGTTSEETDSSIPPEDSFIHYSKAPVVITRQAPEYPEKAKKKKLEGKVSLKIFISKEGLVLKAVPVKSPHKILTDAAIKAAKKTTFEPAENNGEPVGVWYGLKYNFTLK
;
A
#
# COMPACT_ATOMS: atom_id res chain seq x y z
N MET A 1 18.19 -24.66 13.98
CA MET A 1 17.02 -24.87 13.07
C MET A 1 15.76 -24.21 13.64
N ASN A 2 15.39 -24.50 14.89
CA ASN A 2 14.20 -23.91 15.53
C ASN A 2 14.23 -22.37 15.59
N GLU A 3 15.38 -21.76 15.90
CA GLU A 3 15.51 -20.28 15.94
C GLU A 3 15.21 -19.62 14.58
N PHE A 4 15.70 -20.22 13.49
CA PHE A 4 15.41 -19.73 12.13
C PHE A 4 13.92 -19.83 11.80
N ILE A 5 13.26 -20.93 12.16
CA ILE A 5 11.83 -21.12 11.92
C ILE A 5 11.00 -20.11 12.73
N ILE A 6 11.37 -19.84 13.99
CA ILE A 6 10.72 -18.82 14.82
C ILE A 6 10.86 -17.43 14.19
N LEU A 7 12.08 -17.08 13.74
CA LEU A 7 12.34 -15.80 13.06
C LEU A 7 11.51 -15.67 11.78
N LEU A 8 11.51 -16.70 10.94
CA LEU A 8 10.76 -16.71 9.69
C LEU A 8 9.25 -16.57 9.92
N ASN A 9 8.71 -17.30 10.90
CA ASN A 9 7.29 -17.21 11.26
C ASN A 9 6.92 -15.79 11.73
N SER A 10 7.78 -15.14 12.52
CA SER A 10 7.59 -13.76 12.99
C SER A 10 7.58 -12.76 11.83
N ILE A 11 8.60 -12.82 10.95
CA ILE A 11 8.71 -11.96 9.77
C ILE A 11 7.49 -12.15 8.86
N ALA A 12 7.12 -13.39 8.59
CA ALA A 12 6.02 -13.70 7.68
C ALA A 12 4.66 -13.22 8.21
N HIS A 13 4.44 -13.27 9.52
CA HIS A 13 3.21 -12.73 10.11
C HIS A 13 3.15 -11.19 9.98
N GLN A 14 4.25 -10.49 10.26
CA GLN A 14 4.32 -9.03 10.07
C GLN A 14 4.17 -8.64 8.60
N TRP A 15 4.84 -9.37 7.70
CA TRP A 15 4.73 -9.18 6.26
C TRP A 15 3.28 -9.30 5.78
N LEU A 16 2.55 -10.33 6.21
CA LEU A 16 1.16 -10.55 5.78
C LEU A 16 0.24 -9.39 6.22
N LYS A 17 0.42 -8.90 7.46
CA LYS A 17 -0.34 -7.74 7.97
C LYS A 17 0.01 -6.46 7.20
N LEU A 18 1.30 -6.23 6.93
CA LEU A 18 1.76 -5.07 6.17
C LEU A 18 1.25 -5.10 4.73
N LEU A 19 1.35 -6.26 4.08
CA LEU A 19 0.98 -6.45 2.69
C LEU A 19 -0.53 -6.22 2.49
N THR A 20 -1.38 -6.81 3.32
CA THR A 20 -2.84 -6.65 3.21
C THR A 20 -3.27 -5.19 3.38
N LEU A 21 -2.70 -4.50 4.38
CA LEU A 21 -2.94 -3.08 4.60
C LEU A 21 -2.47 -2.23 3.43
N HIS A 22 -1.25 -2.49 2.93
CA HIS A 22 -0.71 -1.78 1.77
C HIS A 22 -1.57 -1.99 0.53
N MET A 23 -2.06 -3.20 0.30
CA MET A 23 -2.93 -3.53 -0.83
C MET A 23 -4.21 -2.74 -0.81
N PHE A 24 -4.87 -2.68 0.35
CA PHE A 24 -6.10 -1.92 0.50
C PHE A 24 -5.85 -0.42 0.25
N GLN A 25 -4.85 0.17 0.92
CA GLN A 25 -4.52 1.58 0.76
C GLN A 25 -4.11 1.95 -0.67
N ALA A 26 -3.28 1.14 -1.30
CA ALA A 26 -2.84 1.36 -2.67
C ALA A 26 -4.02 1.29 -3.65
N SER A 27 -4.91 0.30 -3.51
CA SER A 27 -6.07 0.15 -4.38
C SER A 27 -7.05 1.31 -4.23
N LEU A 28 -7.33 1.74 -2.99
CA LEU A 28 -8.19 2.88 -2.71
C LEU A 28 -7.59 4.18 -3.27
N PHE A 29 -6.29 4.40 -3.07
CA PHE A 29 -5.59 5.56 -3.60
C PHE A 29 -5.64 5.60 -5.13
N ILE A 30 -5.35 4.48 -5.79
CA ILE A 30 -5.41 4.37 -7.25
C ILE A 30 -6.83 4.64 -7.74
N LEU A 31 -7.87 4.13 -7.08
CA LEU A 31 -9.26 4.40 -7.47
C LEU A 31 -9.60 5.90 -7.41
N ILE A 32 -9.21 6.58 -6.34
CA ILE A 32 -9.42 8.04 -6.19
C ILE A 32 -8.64 8.81 -7.26
N LEU A 33 -7.38 8.43 -7.50
CA LEU A 33 -6.54 9.00 -8.56
C LEU A 33 -7.19 8.83 -9.94
N MET A 34 -7.79 7.67 -10.21
CA MET A 34 -8.48 7.38 -11.47
C MET A 34 -9.71 8.27 -11.70
N ILE A 35 -10.52 8.50 -10.66
CA ILE A 35 -11.66 9.42 -10.72
C ILE A 35 -11.16 10.83 -11.05
N PHE A 36 -10.09 11.27 -10.39
CA PHE A 36 -9.53 12.59 -10.58
C PHE A 36 -8.93 12.80 -11.98
N LEU A 37 -8.20 11.80 -12.50
CA LEU A 37 -7.68 11.80 -13.87
C LEU A 37 -8.81 11.84 -14.92
N LYS A 38 -9.96 11.23 -14.63
CA LYS A 38 -11.16 11.30 -15.49
C LYS A 38 -11.78 12.71 -15.48
N ILE A 39 -11.86 13.36 -14.32
CA ILE A 39 -12.35 14.74 -14.21
C ILE A 39 -11.42 15.71 -14.95
N LEU A 40 -10.11 15.51 -14.83
CA LEU A 40 -9.10 16.36 -15.45
C LEU A 40 -8.72 15.96 -16.89
N HIS A 41 -9.50 15.11 -17.57
CA HIS A 41 -9.13 14.55 -18.89
C HIS A 41 -8.83 15.60 -19.97
N ASN A 42 -9.38 16.81 -19.86
CA ASN A 42 -9.18 17.93 -20.78
C ASN A 42 -7.97 18.81 -20.43
N LYS A 43 -7.14 18.42 -19.46
CA LYS A 43 -5.93 19.15 -19.06
C LYS A 43 -4.70 18.67 -19.81
N ASN A 44 -3.62 19.45 -19.73
CA ASN A 44 -2.37 19.16 -20.44
C ASN A 44 -1.84 17.75 -20.06
N SER A 45 -1.45 16.98 -21.08
CA SER A 45 -1.03 15.58 -20.98
C SER A 45 0.17 15.36 -20.06
N LEU A 46 1.11 16.31 -20.03
CA LEU A 46 2.27 16.29 -19.14
C LEU A 46 1.85 16.29 -17.67
N TYR A 47 0.86 17.12 -17.31
CA TYR A 47 0.37 17.18 -15.92
C TYR A 47 -0.36 15.90 -15.54
N LEU A 48 -1.21 15.37 -16.43
CA LEU A 48 -1.91 14.11 -16.19
C LEU A 48 -0.94 12.93 -16.05
N TYR A 49 0.14 12.94 -16.85
CA TYR A 49 1.24 11.99 -16.70
C TYR A 49 1.90 12.11 -15.32
N ILE A 50 2.37 13.30 -14.93
CA ILE A 50 3.00 13.55 -13.61
C ILE A 50 2.07 13.12 -12.47
N LEU A 51 0.79 13.45 -12.59
CA LEU A 51 -0.21 13.08 -11.58
C LEU A 51 -0.40 11.57 -11.48
N SER A 52 -0.41 10.87 -12.62
CA SER A 52 -0.47 9.40 -12.64
C SER A 52 0.77 8.73 -12.02
N LEU A 53 1.95 9.37 -12.07
CA LEU A 53 3.16 8.88 -11.41
C LEU A 53 3.05 8.90 -9.88
N LEU A 54 2.18 9.72 -9.29
CA LEU A 54 1.90 9.67 -7.85
C LEU A 54 1.35 8.30 -7.42
N GLY A 55 0.65 7.60 -8.32
CA GLY A 55 0.25 6.20 -8.15
C GLY A 55 1.44 5.27 -7.92
N LEU A 56 2.48 5.39 -8.75
CA LEU A 56 3.70 4.60 -8.60
C LEU A 56 4.46 4.96 -7.32
N ILE A 57 4.55 6.25 -7.01
CA ILE A 57 5.20 6.72 -5.78
C ILE A 57 4.48 6.14 -4.54
N LYS A 58 3.14 6.14 -4.52
CA LYS A 58 2.37 5.52 -3.42
C LYS A 58 2.63 4.01 -3.29
N LEU A 59 2.82 3.29 -4.40
CA LEU A 59 3.17 1.86 -4.36
C LEU A 59 4.55 1.62 -3.74
N MET A 60 5.50 2.54 -3.92
CA MET A 60 6.84 2.44 -3.33
C MET A 60 6.87 2.82 -1.84
N ILE A 61 5.87 3.58 -1.36
CA ILE A 61 5.78 4.00 0.03
C ILE A 61 5.00 2.94 0.84
N PRO A 62 5.65 2.22 1.78
CA PRO A 62 4.96 1.27 2.64
C PRO A 62 3.93 1.98 3.54
N PRO A 63 2.95 1.27 4.10
CA PRO A 63 2.03 1.85 5.08
C PRO A 63 2.83 2.37 6.27
N ILE A 64 2.65 3.65 6.60
CA ILE A 64 3.23 4.22 7.82
C ILE A 64 2.31 3.85 8.98
N PHE A 65 2.79 3.05 9.92
CA PHE A 65 2.13 2.91 11.22
C PHE A 65 2.41 4.16 12.03
N ILE A 66 1.52 5.15 11.98
CA ILE A 66 1.57 6.25 12.94
C ILE A 66 0.98 5.73 14.24
N ASN A 67 1.78 5.03 15.05
CA ASN A 67 1.48 4.91 16.47
C ASN A 67 1.53 6.32 17.05
N ARG A 68 0.38 6.93 17.34
CA ARG A 68 0.33 8.21 18.06
C ARG A 68 -0.54 8.10 19.30
N ALA A 69 0.14 7.99 20.43
CA ALA A 69 -0.28 8.57 21.70
C ALA A 69 0.96 9.26 22.31
N PRO A 70 0.83 10.42 22.98
CA PRO A 70 1.95 11.09 23.64
C PRO A 70 2.35 10.29 24.89
N GLY A 71 3.64 9.93 25.01
CA GLY A 71 4.19 9.25 26.18
C GLY A 71 4.90 7.91 25.96
N ILE A 72 5.19 7.49 24.72
CA ILE A 72 5.86 6.18 24.46
C ILE A 72 7.32 6.39 24.01
N PRO A 73 8.30 5.69 24.62
CA PRO A 73 9.72 5.80 24.26
C PRO A 73 10.02 5.30 22.85
N LYS A 74 11.08 5.88 22.27
CA LYS A 74 11.61 5.55 20.94
C LYS A 74 12.05 4.10 20.87
N ALA A 75 11.24 3.25 20.26
CA ALA A 75 11.72 2.03 19.63
C ALA A 75 10.94 1.82 18.36
N VAL A 76 11.34 2.57 17.32
CA VAL A 76 11.12 2.15 15.94
C VAL A 76 11.92 0.85 15.81
N ASN A 77 11.29 -0.26 16.16
CA ASN A 77 11.83 -1.58 15.89
C ASN A 77 11.78 -1.78 14.38
N THR A 78 12.83 -1.31 13.71
CA THR A 78 13.30 -1.96 12.50
C THR A 78 13.45 -3.46 12.82
N PRO A 79 13.11 -4.37 11.88
CA PRO A 79 13.27 -5.80 12.11
C PRO A 79 14.72 -6.18 12.48
N LEU A 80 15.70 -5.30 12.21
CA LEU A 80 17.09 -5.44 12.61
C LEU A 80 17.33 -5.33 14.13
N VAL A 81 16.61 -4.46 14.85
CA VAL A 81 16.83 -4.23 16.30
C VAL A 81 16.19 -5.34 17.15
N PHE A 82 15.15 -6.00 16.65
CA PHE A 82 14.56 -7.18 17.29
C PHE A 82 15.54 -8.38 17.32
N MET A 83 16.56 -8.41 16.45
CA MET A 83 17.56 -9.49 16.41
C MET A 83 18.57 -9.45 17.57
N MET A 84 18.80 -8.28 18.19
CA MET A 84 19.86 -8.13 19.19
C MET A 84 19.44 -8.38 20.63
N ASN A 85 18.14 -8.51 20.93
CA ASN A 85 17.64 -8.39 22.30
C ASN A 85 16.89 -9.62 22.83
N ARG A 86 17.14 -10.84 22.31
CA ARG A 86 16.67 -12.06 22.97
C ARG A 86 17.81 -12.74 23.71
N GLY A 87 17.79 -12.54 25.03
CA GLY A 87 18.37 -13.46 25.99
C GLY A 87 17.73 -14.84 25.84
N TYR A 88 18.60 -15.85 25.93
CA TYR A 88 18.30 -17.28 25.88
C TYR A 88 17.40 -17.65 27.07
N GLU A 89 16.20 -18.17 26.81
CA GLU A 89 15.50 -19.03 27.76
C GLU A 89 14.88 -20.25 27.06
N THR A 90 14.84 -21.31 27.84
CA THR A 90 14.99 -22.75 27.54
C THR A 90 13.84 -23.46 26.82
N ALA A 91 14.21 -24.58 26.17
CA ALA A 91 13.39 -25.69 25.68
C ALA A 91 12.23 -25.31 24.72
N THR A 92 12.47 -25.44 23.41
CA THR A 92 11.41 -25.28 22.40
C THR A 92 10.90 -26.65 21.92
N PRO A 93 9.58 -26.89 21.92
CA PRO A 93 9.00 -28.01 21.19
C PRO A 93 9.33 -27.88 19.68
N ALA A 94 9.16 -28.96 18.91
CA ALA A 94 9.34 -28.90 17.46
C ALA A 94 8.49 -27.76 16.86
N VAL A 95 9.17 -26.70 16.39
CA VAL A 95 8.49 -25.52 15.83
C VAL A 95 8.19 -25.80 14.36
N ASN A 96 6.91 -25.95 14.04
CA ASN A 96 6.46 -26.11 12.65
C ASN A 96 6.46 -24.76 11.92
N LEU A 97 6.57 -24.83 10.59
CA LEU A 97 6.40 -23.65 9.73
C LEU A 97 4.97 -23.13 9.84
N SER A 98 4.79 -21.82 10.07
CA SER A 98 3.46 -21.23 10.07
C SER A 98 2.91 -21.15 8.64
N VAL A 99 1.58 -21.11 8.51
CA VAL A 99 0.92 -20.89 7.21
C VAL A 99 1.37 -19.57 6.57
N SER A 100 1.58 -18.53 7.38
CA SER A 100 2.10 -17.24 6.89
C SER A 100 3.51 -17.38 6.31
N ALA A 101 4.39 -18.17 6.93
CA ALA A 101 5.74 -18.43 6.42
C ALA A 101 5.73 -19.17 5.09
N ILE A 102 4.84 -20.15 4.92
CA ILE A 102 4.64 -20.83 3.63
C ILE A 102 4.23 -19.80 2.55
N PHE A 103 3.25 -18.94 2.82
CA PHE A 103 2.82 -17.90 1.88
C PHE A 103 3.93 -16.90 1.56
N PHE A 104 4.71 -16.48 2.56
CA PHE A 104 5.81 -15.55 2.36
C PHE A 104 6.89 -16.14 1.45
N LEU A 105 7.29 -17.39 1.68
CA LEU A 105 8.27 -18.08 0.84
C LEU A 105 7.75 -18.31 -0.57
N ALA A 106 6.49 -18.74 -0.72
CA ALA A 106 5.86 -18.91 -2.02
C ALA A 106 5.79 -17.58 -2.81
N TRP A 107 5.44 -16.49 -2.13
CA TRP A 107 5.43 -15.15 -2.72
C TRP A 107 6.83 -14.70 -3.16
N LEU A 108 7.86 -14.91 -2.31
CA LEU A 108 9.25 -14.57 -2.63
C LEU A 108 9.76 -15.35 -3.85
N MET A 109 9.50 -16.66 -3.88
CA MET A 109 9.86 -17.53 -5.00
C MET A 109 9.17 -17.12 -6.30
N LEU A 110 7.88 -16.78 -6.24
CA LEU A 110 7.12 -16.35 -7.41
C LEU A 110 7.62 -15.01 -7.94
N ILE A 111 7.91 -14.03 -7.07
CA ILE A 111 8.49 -12.75 -7.50
C ILE A 111 9.85 -12.96 -8.13
N LEU A 112 10.71 -13.77 -7.52
CA LEU A 112 12.03 -14.06 -8.07
C LEU A 112 11.92 -14.69 -9.45
N PHE A 113 11.02 -15.68 -9.61
CA PHE A 113 10.74 -16.29 -10.91
C PHE A 113 10.25 -15.27 -11.95
N LEU A 114 9.30 -14.40 -11.59
CA LEU A 114 8.76 -13.38 -12.49
C LEU A 114 9.81 -12.34 -12.89
N LEU A 115 10.67 -11.92 -11.95
CA LEU A 115 11.78 -11.00 -12.22
C LEU A 115 12.83 -11.64 -13.13
N ILE A 116 13.24 -12.89 -12.86
CA ILE A 116 14.15 -13.64 -13.73
C ILE A 116 13.57 -13.78 -15.13
N ARG A 117 12.30 -14.19 -15.25
CA ARG A 117 11.59 -14.30 -16.53
C ARG A 117 11.58 -12.97 -17.27
N LEU A 118 11.28 -11.86 -16.59
CA LEU A 118 11.27 -10.52 -17.17
C LEU A 118 12.68 -10.15 -17.68
N THR A 119 13.72 -10.36 -16.90
CA THR A 119 15.11 -10.08 -17.29
C THR A 119 15.55 -10.92 -18.47
N VAL A 120 15.30 -12.23 -18.45
CA VAL A 120 15.61 -13.15 -19.55
C VAL A 120 14.85 -12.77 -20.81
N SER A 121 13.57 -12.41 -20.69
CA SER A 121 12.76 -11.91 -21.81
C SER A 121 13.36 -10.65 -22.42
N ILE A 122 13.79 -9.70 -21.59
CA ILE A 122 14.41 -8.45 -22.05
C ILE A 122 15.73 -8.71 -22.77
N ILE A 123 16.58 -9.57 -22.21
CA ILE A 123 17.89 -9.91 -22.80
C ILE A 123 17.70 -10.65 -24.12
N THR A 124 16.83 -11.66 -24.14
CA THR A 124 16.59 -12.47 -25.34
C THR A 124 15.98 -11.62 -26.45
N TYR A 125 15.02 -10.75 -26.11
CA TYR A 125 14.47 -9.79 -27.07
C TYR A 125 15.56 -8.89 -27.64
N LYS A 126 16.40 -8.27 -26.79
CA LYS A 126 17.48 -7.40 -27.26
C LYS A 126 18.50 -8.14 -28.13
N ARG A 127 18.85 -9.38 -27.79
CA ARG A 127 19.75 -10.23 -28.60
C ARG A 127 19.14 -10.62 -29.95
N SER A 128 17.81 -10.73 -30.03
CA SER A 128 17.10 -11.04 -31.28
C SER A 128 17.01 -9.84 -32.24
N LEU A 129 17.40 -8.64 -31.81
CA LEU A 129 17.38 -7.44 -32.66
C LEU A 129 18.63 -7.40 -33.53
N THR A 130 18.47 -7.69 -34.82
CA THR A 130 19.49 -7.39 -35.83
C THR A 130 19.43 -5.89 -36.17
N CYS A 131 20.15 -5.07 -35.40
CA CYS A 131 20.30 -3.64 -35.71
C CYS A 131 21.38 -3.44 -36.78
N THR A 132 21.03 -2.69 -37.83
CA THR A 132 22.00 -2.06 -38.73
C THR A 132 22.11 -0.58 -38.36
N GLN A 133 23.30 -0.12 -37.99
CA GLN A 133 23.54 1.28 -37.61
C GLN A 133 23.17 2.21 -38.75
N TRP A 134 22.44 3.28 -38.45
CA TRP A 134 22.00 4.26 -39.43
C TRP A 134 22.61 5.63 -39.12
N THR A 135 23.68 5.97 -39.84
CA THR A 135 24.48 7.19 -39.64
C THR A 135 23.67 8.47 -39.90
N THR A 136 22.95 8.53 -41.03
CA THR A 136 22.11 9.69 -41.39
C THR A 136 21.00 9.90 -40.36
N GLY A 137 20.30 8.83 -39.96
CA GLY A 137 19.28 8.90 -38.91
C GLY A 137 19.84 9.31 -37.56
N THR A 138 21.07 8.89 -37.23
CA THR A 138 21.79 9.29 -36.01
C THR A 138 22.09 10.80 -36.03
N GLN A 139 22.59 11.33 -37.14
CA GLN A 139 22.86 12.77 -37.28
C GLN A 139 21.58 13.60 -37.14
N ARG A 140 20.51 13.18 -37.82
CA ARG A 140 19.19 13.83 -37.76
C ARG A 140 18.57 13.76 -36.37
N SER A 141 18.67 12.62 -35.70
CA SER A 141 18.19 12.47 -34.32
C SER A 141 18.93 13.41 -33.36
N ASN A 142 20.25 13.53 -33.51
CA ASN A 142 21.04 14.41 -32.66
C ASN A 142 20.80 15.90 -32.94
N SER A 143 20.50 16.30 -34.19
CA SER A 143 20.16 17.70 -34.50
C SER A 143 18.84 18.10 -33.83
N ILE A 144 17.81 17.25 -33.93
CA ILE A 144 16.52 17.46 -33.26
C ILE A 144 16.70 17.44 -31.73
N ALA A 145 17.48 16.50 -31.19
CA ALA A 145 17.73 16.41 -29.76
C ALA A 145 18.36 17.68 -29.19
N ARG A 146 19.30 18.30 -29.93
CA ARG A 146 19.90 19.59 -29.56
C ARG A 146 18.86 20.71 -29.54
N LYS A 147 17.92 20.77 -30.51
CA LYS A 147 16.81 21.73 -30.53
C LYS A 147 15.97 21.68 -29.26
N TYR A 148 15.82 20.49 -28.67
CA TYR A 148 15.07 20.28 -27.42
C TYR A 148 15.93 20.27 -26.13
N GLY A 149 17.20 20.68 -26.22
CA GLY A 149 18.10 20.85 -25.07
C GLY A 149 18.70 19.54 -24.53
N ILE A 150 18.71 18.46 -25.30
CA ILE A 150 19.28 17.18 -24.89
C ILE A 150 20.76 17.14 -25.26
N LYS A 151 21.62 16.95 -24.26
CA LYS A 151 23.08 16.88 -24.44
C LYS A 151 23.61 15.46 -24.70
N ARG A 152 22.78 14.44 -24.49
CA ARG A 152 23.14 13.03 -24.66
C ARG A 152 23.23 12.70 -26.15
N GLN A 153 24.22 11.90 -26.52
CA GLN A 153 24.34 11.36 -27.87
C GLN A 153 23.31 10.24 -28.07
N ILE A 154 22.51 10.36 -29.13
CA ILE A 154 21.48 9.39 -29.50
C ILE A 154 21.98 8.61 -30.71
N GLN A 155 21.84 7.29 -30.70
CA GLN A 155 22.13 6.45 -31.87
C GLN A 155 20.82 6.05 -32.56
N ALA A 156 20.84 5.90 -33.88
CA ALA A 156 19.71 5.37 -34.65
C ALA A 156 20.09 4.04 -35.32
N CYS A 157 19.21 3.07 -35.17
CA CYS A 157 19.31 1.72 -35.69
C CYS A 157 18.13 1.42 -36.61
N THR A 158 18.37 0.70 -37.70
CA THR A 158 17.32 0.11 -38.55
C THR A 158 17.18 -1.38 -38.27
N LEU A 159 15.95 -1.86 -38.18
CA LEU A 159 15.59 -3.24 -37.90
C LEU A 159 15.13 -3.94 -39.19
N ARG A 160 15.74 -5.09 -39.49
CA ARG A 160 15.34 -5.94 -40.62
C ARG A 160 14.09 -6.76 -40.24
N HIS A 161 13.07 -6.77 -41.10
CA HIS A 161 11.84 -7.56 -40.93
C HIS A 161 10.97 -7.24 -39.69
N ARG A 162 11.02 -6.01 -39.16
CA ARG A 162 10.11 -5.55 -38.10
C ARG A 162 9.66 -4.11 -38.31
N TYR A 163 8.35 -3.88 -38.16
CA TYR A 163 7.71 -2.56 -38.29
C TYR A 163 7.63 -1.77 -36.97
N SER A 164 8.38 -2.16 -35.95
CA SER A 164 8.33 -1.53 -34.62
C SER A 164 9.25 -0.31 -34.53
N ILE A 165 8.69 0.84 -34.19
CA ILE A 165 9.45 2.02 -33.77
C ILE A 165 9.50 2.01 -32.24
N PHE A 166 10.69 2.10 -31.65
CA PHE A 166 10.83 2.28 -30.21
C PHE A 166 12.21 2.78 -29.82
N THR A 167 12.30 3.43 -28.67
CA THR A 167 13.57 3.81 -28.04
C THR A 167 13.97 2.81 -26.95
N SER A 168 15.25 2.45 -26.87
CA SER A 168 15.82 1.66 -25.77
C SER A 168 17.12 2.24 -25.22
N GLY A 169 17.42 1.97 -23.96
CA GLY A 169 18.64 2.44 -23.28
C GLY A 169 18.44 3.73 -22.47
N THR A 170 18.90 3.73 -21.21
CA THR A 170 18.73 4.88 -20.30
C THR A 170 19.88 5.88 -20.41
N ILE A 171 21.12 5.39 -20.52
CA ILE A 171 22.35 6.20 -20.52
C ILE A 171 22.69 6.61 -21.97
N THR A 172 22.82 5.61 -22.84
CA THR A 172 23.02 5.78 -24.29
C THR A 172 21.74 5.36 -25.01
N PRO A 173 20.82 6.30 -25.27
CA PRO A 173 19.57 5.98 -25.94
C PRO A 173 19.81 5.59 -27.41
N VAL A 174 19.16 4.53 -27.83
CA VAL A 174 19.15 4.02 -29.21
C VAL A 174 17.71 4.02 -29.69
N ILE A 175 17.45 4.71 -30.81
CA ILE A 175 16.17 4.72 -31.51
C ILE A 175 16.20 3.60 -32.54
N TYR A 176 15.22 2.69 -32.47
CA TYR A 176 15.04 1.61 -33.43
C TYR A 176 13.90 1.97 -34.36
N LEU A 177 14.17 1.88 -35.66
CA LEU A 177 13.24 2.19 -36.73
C LEU A 177 13.18 1.01 -37.72
N PRO A 178 12.07 0.85 -38.46
CA PRO A 178 12.01 -0.11 -39.55
C PRO A 178 12.97 0.30 -40.69
N GLU A 179 13.36 -0.64 -41.55
CA GLU A 179 14.28 -0.36 -42.66
C GLU A 179 13.68 0.62 -43.68
N GLU A 180 12.35 0.60 -43.84
CA GLU A 180 11.57 1.54 -44.64
C GLU A 180 11.74 2.99 -44.19
N ALA A 181 12.18 3.23 -42.94
CA ALA A 181 12.41 4.58 -42.42
C ALA A 181 13.46 5.38 -43.19
N ARG A 182 14.31 4.70 -43.96
CA ARG A 182 15.28 5.36 -44.85
C ARG A 182 14.63 6.04 -46.05
N GLN A 183 13.40 5.67 -46.39
CA GLN A 183 12.66 6.16 -47.56
C GLN A 183 11.51 7.11 -47.18
N TRP A 184 11.31 7.36 -45.90
CA TRP A 184 10.24 8.25 -45.44
C TRP A 184 10.52 9.70 -45.83
N GLU A 185 9.45 10.46 -46.04
CA GLU A 185 9.56 11.89 -46.26
C GLU A 185 10.18 12.56 -45.04
N ASP A 186 11.02 13.57 -45.28
CA ASP A 186 11.73 14.34 -44.26
C ASP A 186 10.81 14.84 -43.13
N ASN A 187 9.65 15.41 -43.50
CA ASN A 187 8.67 15.90 -42.54
C ASN A 187 8.08 14.79 -41.65
N GLN A 188 7.80 13.63 -42.26
CA GLN A 188 7.24 12.48 -41.54
C GLN A 188 8.28 11.86 -40.60
N LEU A 189 9.53 11.74 -41.07
CA LEU A 189 10.64 11.25 -40.29
C LEU A 189 10.93 12.16 -39.09
N ASP A 190 10.96 13.48 -39.30
CA ASP A 190 11.20 14.45 -38.21
C ASP A 190 10.12 14.42 -37.14
N ALA A 191 8.85 14.25 -37.53
CA ALA A 191 7.75 14.12 -36.59
C ALA A 191 7.89 12.86 -35.72
N ILE A 192 8.23 11.72 -36.32
CA ILE A 192 8.47 10.46 -35.59
C ILE A 192 9.71 10.54 -34.71
N LEU A 193 10.82 11.07 -35.22
CA LEU A 193 12.04 11.24 -34.42
C LEU A 193 11.77 12.18 -33.25
N THR A 194 10.98 13.24 -33.44
CA THR A 194 10.57 14.14 -32.35
C THR A 194 9.76 13.41 -31.28
N HIS A 195 8.86 12.51 -31.68
CA HIS A 195 8.11 11.64 -30.75
C HIS A 195 9.06 10.76 -29.92
N GLU A 196 9.99 10.05 -30.56
CA GLU A 196 10.95 9.17 -29.87
C GLU A 196 11.92 9.96 -28.98
N ILE A 197 12.36 11.13 -29.44
CA ILE A 197 13.19 12.05 -28.66
C ILE A 197 12.43 12.56 -27.42
N ALA A 198 11.11 12.70 -27.48
CA ALA A 198 10.30 13.03 -26.32
C ALA A 198 10.43 11.97 -25.21
N HIS A 199 10.46 10.68 -25.56
CA HIS A 199 10.70 9.61 -24.59
C HIS A 199 12.07 9.73 -23.92
N ILE A 200 13.09 10.07 -24.71
CA ILE A 200 14.46 10.29 -24.20
C ILE A 200 14.50 11.50 -23.27
N LYS A 201 13.92 12.62 -23.68
CA LYS A 201 13.84 13.87 -22.92
C LYS A 201 13.23 13.65 -21.54
N HIS A 202 12.17 12.85 -21.48
CA HIS A 202 11.40 12.61 -20.25
C HIS A 202 11.83 11.37 -19.46
N TYR A 203 12.91 10.70 -19.86
CA TYR A 203 13.42 9.49 -19.20
C TYR A 203 12.38 8.38 -19.08
N ASP A 204 11.50 8.25 -20.10
CA ASP A 204 10.35 7.36 -20.02
C ASP A 204 10.75 5.89 -19.83
N ILE A 205 11.90 5.47 -20.36
CA ILE A 205 12.46 4.13 -20.18
C ILE A 205 12.69 3.79 -18.70
N PHE A 206 13.16 4.74 -17.90
CA PHE A 206 13.34 4.53 -16.46
C PHE A 206 11.99 4.26 -15.77
N PHE A 207 10.99 5.07 -16.07
CA PHE A 207 9.64 4.89 -15.50
C PHE A 207 8.98 3.59 -15.98
N ILE A 208 9.24 3.14 -17.21
CA ILE A 208 8.80 1.83 -17.71
C ILE A 208 9.37 0.70 -16.85
N TYR A 209 10.67 0.75 -16.51
CA TYR A 209 11.26 -0.25 -15.61
C TYR A 209 10.61 -0.21 -14.22
N CYS A 210 10.41 0.98 -13.65
CA CYS A 210 9.71 1.13 -12.37
C CYS A 210 8.29 0.54 -12.42
N GLN A 211 7.52 0.80 -13.48
CA GLN A 211 6.18 0.22 -13.67
C GLN A 211 6.20 -1.30 -13.72
N ASN A 212 7.18 -1.88 -14.44
CA ASN A 212 7.29 -3.33 -14.57
C ASN A 212 7.69 -4.00 -13.25
N ILE A 213 8.60 -3.39 -12.49
CA ILE A 213 8.97 -3.87 -11.15
C ILE A 213 7.74 -3.79 -10.23
N MET A 214 7.06 -2.65 -10.16
CA MET A 214 5.87 -2.48 -9.31
C MET A 214 4.74 -3.45 -9.70
N GLN A 215 4.49 -3.65 -10.99
CA GLN A 215 3.52 -4.64 -11.45
C GLN A 215 3.91 -6.07 -11.08
N THR A 216 5.20 -6.39 -11.08
CA THR A 216 5.69 -7.71 -10.66
C THR A 216 5.50 -7.93 -9.17
N LEU A 217 5.82 -6.92 -8.34
CA LEU A 217 5.60 -6.98 -6.89
C LEU A 217 4.11 -7.08 -6.52
N PHE A 218 3.26 -6.40 -7.28
CA PHE A 218 1.81 -6.31 -7.06
C PHE A 218 1.01 -7.02 -8.17
N PHE A 219 1.52 -8.14 -8.68
CA PHE A 219 0.95 -8.83 -9.84
C PHE A 219 -0.52 -9.23 -9.65
N PHE A 220 -0.92 -9.46 -8.40
CA PHE A 220 -2.28 -9.85 -8.02
C PHE A 220 -3.24 -8.66 -7.79
N ASN A 221 -2.78 -7.40 -7.88
CA ASN A 221 -3.61 -6.23 -7.63
C ASN A 221 -4.08 -5.57 -8.94
N PRO A 222 -5.34 -5.76 -9.38
CA PRO A 222 -5.84 -5.23 -10.65
C PRO A 222 -5.75 -3.71 -10.79
N ALA A 223 -5.81 -2.96 -9.68
CA ALA A 223 -5.70 -1.51 -9.71
C ALA A 223 -4.32 -1.07 -10.24
N VAL A 224 -3.25 -1.81 -9.93
CA VAL A 224 -1.89 -1.54 -10.44
C VAL A 224 -1.83 -1.77 -11.95
N TRP A 225 -2.53 -2.76 -12.48
CA TRP A 225 -2.62 -3.00 -13.93
C TRP A 225 -3.33 -1.86 -14.64
N VAL A 226 -4.45 -1.39 -14.09
CA VAL A 226 -5.19 -0.24 -14.61
C VAL A 226 -4.31 1.02 -14.58
N LEU A 227 -3.63 1.27 -13.46
CA LEU A 227 -2.70 2.38 -13.31
C LEU A 227 -1.60 2.34 -14.38
N ASN A 228 -1.00 1.18 -14.63
CA ASN A 228 0.03 1.04 -15.66
C ASN A 228 -0.49 1.35 -17.07
N GLY A 229 -1.69 0.86 -17.41
CA GLY A 229 -2.32 1.21 -18.68
C GLY A 229 -2.61 2.71 -18.82
N VAL A 230 -2.94 3.38 -17.72
CA VAL A 230 -3.22 4.81 -17.69
C VAL A 230 -1.96 5.66 -17.84
N ILE A 231 -0.90 5.31 -17.12
CA ILE A 231 0.42 5.94 -17.23
C ILE A 231 0.93 5.81 -18.67
N ASN A 232 0.83 4.61 -19.26
CA ASN A 232 1.24 4.38 -20.66
C ASN A 232 0.44 5.27 -21.62
N ASN A 233 -0.88 5.33 -21.48
CA ASN A 233 -1.71 6.19 -22.33
C ASN A 233 -1.36 7.69 -22.18
N PHE A 234 -1.06 8.20 -20.99
CA PHE A 234 -0.64 9.60 -20.84
C PHE A 234 0.78 9.86 -21.34
N ARG A 235 1.69 8.88 -21.23
CA ARG A 235 3.03 8.94 -21.79
C ARG A 235 2.99 9.13 -23.31
N GLU A 236 2.22 8.30 -24.01
CA GLU A 236 2.06 8.39 -25.47
C GLU A 236 1.50 9.75 -25.88
N ARG A 237 0.45 10.23 -25.19
CA ARG A 237 -0.15 11.55 -25.47
C ARG A 237 0.83 12.71 -25.28
N LYS A 238 1.66 12.65 -24.23
CA LYS A 238 2.69 13.65 -23.96
C LYS A 238 3.73 13.70 -25.08
N CYS A 239 4.11 12.53 -25.62
CA CYS A 239 5.07 12.44 -26.73
C CYS A 239 4.44 12.87 -28.06
N ASP A 240 3.19 12.47 -28.32
CA ASP A 240 2.40 12.92 -29.46
C ASP A 240 2.20 14.45 -29.43
N ASP A 241 1.91 15.04 -28.28
CA ASP A 241 1.77 16.50 -28.15
C ASP A 241 3.07 17.23 -28.55
N LEU A 242 4.26 16.70 -28.20
CA LEU A 242 5.53 17.30 -28.61
C LEU A 242 5.76 17.18 -30.13
N ALA A 243 5.46 16.03 -30.73
CA ALA A 243 5.56 15.83 -32.18
C ALA A 243 4.61 16.75 -32.95
N LEU A 244 3.39 16.96 -32.43
CA LEU A 244 2.42 17.90 -33.00
C LEU A 244 2.89 19.35 -32.90
N THR A 245 3.57 19.75 -31.81
CA THR A 245 4.14 21.11 -31.72
C THR A 245 5.32 21.36 -32.66
N ALA A 246 5.95 20.29 -33.16
CA ALA A 246 7.00 20.40 -34.18
C ALA A 246 6.44 20.50 -35.60
N SER A 247 5.16 20.15 -35.80
CA SER A 247 4.47 20.24 -37.08
C SER A 247 3.84 21.63 -37.20
N GLU A 248 4.28 22.42 -38.18
CA GLU A 248 3.93 23.84 -38.28
C GLU A 248 2.51 24.05 -38.84
N ASP A 249 2.08 23.20 -39.79
CA ASP A 249 0.80 23.34 -40.49
C ASP A 249 -0.21 22.23 -40.18
N PHE A 250 -1.51 22.54 -40.36
CA PHE A 250 -2.60 21.57 -40.21
C PHE A 250 -2.44 20.36 -41.14
N ASN A 251 -1.94 20.58 -42.36
CA ASN A 251 -1.69 19.50 -43.33
C ASN A 251 -0.54 18.58 -42.87
N ALA A 252 0.51 19.14 -42.26
CA ALA A 252 1.62 18.37 -41.70
C ALA A 252 1.15 17.50 -40.51
N ILE A 253 0.29 18.06 -39.64
CA ILE A 253 -0.35 17.30 -38.54
C ILE A 253 -1.18 16.14 -39.08
N GLN A 254 -1.97 16.37 -40.13
CA GLN A 254 -2.81 15.33 -40.70
C GLN A 254 -1.98 14.24 -41.40
N SER A 255 -0.92 14.63 -42.12
CA SER A 255 0.05 13.72 -42.74
C SER A 255 0.74 12.83 -41.69
N TYR A 256 1.22 13.43 -40.59
CA TYR A 256 1.80 12.67 -39.47
C TYR A 256 0.81 11.65 -38.90
N ARG A 257 -0.45 12.03 -38.69
CA ARG A 257 -1.47 11.14 -38.12
C ARG A 257 -1.78 9.95 -39.00
N SER A 258 -2.00 10.18 -40.30
CA SER A 258 -2.26 9.08 -41.25
C SER A 258 -1.05 8.17 -41.39
N PHE A 259 0.14 8.76 -41.38
CA PHE A 259 1.39 8.01 -41.50
C PHE A 259 1.66 7.14 -40.27
N LEU A 260 1.50 7.71 -39.07
CA LEU A 260 1.60 6.98 -37.82
C LEU A 260 0.58 5.83 -37.77
N PHE A 261 -0.64 6.04 -38.29
CA PHE A 261 -1.65 4.99 -38.37
C PHE A 261 -1.20 3.81 -39.24
N ASP A 262 -0.69 4.07 -40.45
CA ASP A 262 -0.21 3.02 -41.37
C ASP A 262 0.95 2.21 -40.75
N ILE A 263 1.90 2.87 -40.08
CA ILE A 263 3.00 2.18 -39.40
C ILE A 263 2.48 1.31 -38.24
N LEU A 264 1.59 1.86 -37.42
CA LEU A 264 1.05 1.13 -36.27
C LEU A 264 0.19 -0.06 -36.73
N GLU A 265 -0.57 0.09 -37.81
CA GLU A 265 -1.33 -1.01 -38.42
C GLU A 265 -0.41 -2.13 -38.89
N LYS A 266 0.65 -1.81 -39.65
CA LYS A 266 1.68 -2.78 -40.08
C LYS A 266 2.39 -3.45 -38.90
N ALA A 267 2.65 -2.71 -37.82
CA ALA A 267 3.23 -3.25 -36.60
C ALA A 267 2.29 -4.26 -35.90
N VAL A 268 0.98 -3.95 -35.82
CA VAL A 268 -0.04 -4.87 -35.27
C VAL A 268 -0.13 -6.14 -36.11
N GLN A 269 -0.25 -6.00 -37.43
CA GLN A 269 -0.42 -7.14 -38.35
C GLN A 269 0.79 -8.08 -38.34
N SER A 270 2.00 -7.53 -38.19
CA SER A 270 3.24 -8.31 -38.14
C SER A 270 3.53 -8.99 -36.80
N ASN A 271 2.62 -8.91 -35.81
CA ASN A 271 2.84 -9.37 -34.42
C ASN A 271 4.15 -8.81 -33.79
N SER A 272 4.67 -7.70 -34.31
CA SER A 272 5.92 -7.09 -33.85
C SER A 272 5.74 -6.26 -32.57
N ILE A 273 4.49 -6.13 -32.08
CA ILE A 273 4.10 -5.39 -30.87
C ILE A 273 4.42 -6.13 -29.56
N ASN A 274 5.00 -7.33 -29.63
CA ASN A 274 5.60 -7.98 -28.46
C ASN A 274 6.88 -7.22 -28.04
N THR A 275 6.71 -5.98 -27.58
CA THR A 275 7.77 -5.11 -27.10
C THR A 275 8.29 -5.65 -25.78
N CYS A 276 9.61 -5.64 -25.67
CA CYS A 276 10.47 -5.98 -24.53
C CYS A 276 9.96 -5.60 -23.12
N THR A 277 9.06 -4.61 -23.03
CA THR A 277 8.64 -3.96 -21.79
C THR A 277 7.16 -4.09 -21.47
N SER A 278 6.33 -4.57 -22.40
CA SER A 278 4.89 -4.73 -22.18
C SER A 278 4.58 -6.23 -22.15
N LEU A 279 4.57 -6.82 -20.95
CA LEU A 279 4.18 -8.22 -20.76
C LEU A 279 2.77 -8.52 -21.29
N PHE A 280 1.93 -7.49 -21.52
CA PHE A 280 0.55 -7.63 -22.01
C PHE A 280 0.13 -6.41 -22.86
N GLY A 281 0.47 -6.40 -24.15
CA GLY A 281 0.03 -5.37 -25.09
C GLY A 281 -1.43 -5.57 -25.53
N ASN A 282 -2.38 -4.84 -24.94
CA ASN A 282 -3.81 -4.93 -25.31
C ASN A 282 -4.15 -3.93 -26.43
N LYS A 283 -4.68 -4.41 -27.58
CA LYS A 283 -5.15 -3.62 -28.75
C LYS A 283 -5.93 -2.35 -28.39
N TRP A 284 -6.60 -2.33 -27.23
CA TRP A 284 -7.32 -1.16 -26.71
C TRP A 284 -6.46 0.11 -26.52
N TRP A 285 -5.13 -0.04 -26.33
CA TRP A 285 -4.22 1.11 -26.20
C TRP A 285 -4.12 1.92 -27.50
N LEU A 286 -4.04 1.24 -28.65
CA LEU A 286 -3.97 1.86 -29.97
C LEU A 286 -5.24 2.66 -30.27
N TYR A 287 -6.41 2.07 -30.00
CA TYR A 287 -7.69 2.76 -30.15
C TYR A 287 -7.74 4.08 -29.34
N ARG A 288 -7.22 4.09 -28.11
CA ARG A 288 -7.20 5.31 -27.28
C ARG A 288 -6.25 6.37 -27.79
N ARG A 289 -5.09 5.97 -28.34
CA ARG A 289 -4.14 6.88 -28.97
C ARG A 289 -4.73 7.51 -30.23
N LEU A 290 -5.37 6.70 -31.09
CA LEU A 290 -6.04 7.19 -32.30
C LEU A 290 -7.22 8.12 -31.99
N LYS A 291 -8.07 7.75 -31.02
CA LYS A 291 -9.15 8.61 -30.56
C LYS A 291 -8.63 9.94 -30.00
N TYR A 292 -7.47 9.93 -29.36
CA TYR A 292 -6.84 11.16 -28.86
C TYR A 292 -6.37 12.05 -30.02
N LEU A 293 -5.72 11.46 -31.03
CA LEU A 293 -5.23 12.16 -32.20
C LEU A 293 -6.36 12.62 -33.13
N SER A 294 -7.51 11.94 -33.17
CA SER A 294 -8.64 12.34 -34.02
C SER A 294 -9.40 13.57 -33.49
N ILE A 295 -9.27 13.89 -32.20
CA ILE A 295 -9.93 15.04 -31.60
C ILE A 295 -9.12 16.29 -31.97
N LYS A 296 -9.72 17.23 -32.71
CA LYS A 296 -9.17 18.56 -32.96
C LYS A 296 -8.91 19.24 -31.60
N LYS A 297 -7.65 19.31 -31.20
CA LYS A 297 -7.23 20.24 -30.14
C LYS A 297 -6.66 21.47 -30.81
N GLU A 298 -7.33 22.59 -30.63
CA GLU A 298 -6.62 23.85 -30.53
C GLU A 298 -5.55 23.66 -29.42
N VAL A 299 -4.30 23.94 -29.76
CA VAL A 299 -3.09 23.56 -29.02
C VAL A 299 -2.98 24.24 -27.63
N PHE A 300 -3.99 25.00 -27.19
CA PHE A 300 -3.97 25.74 -25.93
C PHE A 300 -4.70 25.02 -24.79
N MET A 301 -3.95 24.15 -24.12
CA MET A 301 -4.44 23.38 -22.98
C MET A 301 -4.40 24.20 -21.68
N LYS A 302 -5.55 24.40 -21.04
CA LYS A 302 -5.67 25.04 -19.72
C LYS A 302 -4.80 24.32 -18.68
N LYS A 303 -3.95 25.07 -17.95
CA LYS A 303 -3.17 24.54 -16.81
C LYS A 303 -4.12 23.98 -15.72
N VAL A 304 -3.59 23.08 -14.89
CA VAL A 304 -4.27 22.58 -13.69
C VAL A 304 -4.09 23.62 -12.57
N SER A 305 -5.14 23.91 -11.81
CA SER A 305 -5.02 24.83 -10.67
C SER A 305 -4.26 24.16 -9.53
N ILE A 306 -3.38 24.89 -8.83
CA ILE A 306 -2.66 24.41 -7.65
C ILE A 306 -3.62 23.82 -6.60
N PHE A 307 -4.82 24.40 -6.45
CA PHE A 307 -5.86 23.92 -5.54
C PHE A 307 -6.29 22.47 -5.82
N GLN A 308 -6.39 22.09 -7.09
CA GLN A 308 -6.76 20.73 -7.51
C GLN A 308 -5.67 19.72 -7.10
N VAL A 309 -4.39 20.10 -7.24
CA VAL A 309 -3.26 19.25 -6.80
C VAL A 309 -3.26 19.12 -5.28
N ILE A 310 -3.48 20.20 -4.55
CA ILE A 310 -3.56 20.20 -3.08
C ILE A 310 -4.67 19.27 -2.59
N ILE A 311 -5.88 19.34 -3.16
CA ILE A 311 -6.98 18.42 -2.82
C ILE A 311 -6.57 16.97 -3.01
N MET A 312 -5.88 16.64 -4.11
CA MET A 312 -5.45 15.27 -4.36
C MET A 312 -4.39 14.80 -3.35
N VAL A 313 -3.45 15.69 -2.99
CA VAL A 313 -2.44 15.40 -1.95
C VAL A 313 -3.11 15.24 -0.59
N VAL A 314 -4.06 16.09 -0.22
CA VAL A 314 -4.82 15.96 1.04
C VAL A 314 -5.62 14.66 1.09
N LEU A 315 -6.30 14.30 0.00
CA LEU A 315 -7.01 13.01 -0.10
C LEU A 315 -6.04 11.82 -0.02
N SER A 316 -4.84 11.95 -0.61
CA SER A 316 -3.80 10.91 -0.50
C SER A 316 -3.32 10.72 0.93
N VAL A 317 -3.14 11.81 1.68
CA VAL A 317 -2.73 11.80 3.09
C VAL A 317 -3.87 11.27 3.96
N PHE A 318 -5.13 11.62 3.65
CA PHE A 318 -6.30 11.11 4.35
C PHE A 318 -6.48 9.59 4.18
N VAL A 319 -6.27 9.05 2.97
CA VAL A 319 -6.30 7.59 2.75
C VAL A 319 -5.21 6.86 3.55
N VAL A 320 -4.05 7.50 3.73
CA VAL A 320 -2.95 6.96 4.55
C VAL A 320 -3.31 6.96 6.04
N THR A 321 -4.04 7.97 6.54
CA THR A 321 -4.44 8.06 7.96
C THR A 321 -5.72 7.31 8.31
N ALA A 322 -6.67 7.15 7.37
CA ALA A 322 -7.97 6.53 7.63
C ALA A 322 -7.89 5.02 7.91
N SER A 323 -6.82 4.33 7.52
CA SER A 323 -6.63 2.93 7.94
C SER A 323 -6.23 2.77 9.41
N ILE A 324 -5.85 3.85 10.09
CA ILE A 324 -5.50 3.84 11.52
C ILE A 324 -6.78 3.85 12.38
N THR A 325 -7.87 4.44 11.89
CA THR A 325 -9.15 4.52 12.63
C THR A 325 -10.07 3.33 12.37
N ALA A 326 -9.84 2.56 11.31
CA ALA A 326 -10.58 1.34 10.99
C ALA A 326 -9.89 0.08 11.54
N SER A 327 -9.45 0.11 12.80
CA SER A 327 -9.50 -1.15 13.56
C SER A 327 -10.97 -1.43 13.87
N PRO A 328 -11.44 -2.68 13.81
CA PRO A 328 -12.69 -3.02 14.47
C PRO A 328 -12.56 -2.47 15.89
N MET A 329 -13.57 -1.73 16.33
CA MET A 329 -13.73 -1.39 17.72
C MET A 329 -13.95 -2.73 18.45
N GLU A 330 -12.87 -3.49 18.70
CA GLU A 330 -12.79 -4.35 19.85
C GLU A 330 -13.14 -3.43 21.00
N GLN A 331 -14.28 -3.73 21.62
CA GLN A 331 -14.76 -3.03 22.80
C GLN A 331 -13.59 -2.97 23.79
N THR A 332 -12.95 -1.80 23.82
CA THR A 332 -11.98 -1.43 24.83
C THR A 332 -12.80 -1.09 26.07
N GLY A 333 -13.33 -2.15 26.68
CA GLY A 333 -13.60 -2.22 28.10
C GLY A 333 -12.43 -2.88 28.79
N THR A 334 -11.21 -2.48 28.45
CA THR A 334 -9.99 -2.93 29.11
C THR A 334 -9.37 -1.69 29.74
N THR A 335 -9.85 -1.39 30.94
CA THR A 335 -9.03 -0.71 31.94
C THR A 335 -7.70 -1.45 31.97
N SER A 336 -6.60 -0.73 31.86
CA SER A 336 -5.24 -1.20 32.10
C SER A 336 -5.20 -2.09 33.35
N GLU A 337 -5.30 -3.41 33.16
CA GLU A 337 -4.76 -4.37 34.11
C GLU A 337 -3.26 -4.34 33.84
N GLU A 338 -2.55 -3.53 34.63
CA GLU A 338 -1.24 -3.96 35.09
C GLU A 338 -1.43 -5.38 35.61
N THR A 339 -0.86 -6.36 34.90
CA THR A 339 -0.63 -7.70 35.44
C THR A 339 0.31 -7.54 36.62
N ASP A 340 -0.27 -7.23 37.77
CA ASP A 340 0.33 -7.44 39.07
C ASP A 340 0.42 -8.96 39.27
N SER A 341 1.64 -9.48 39.20
CA SER A 341 2.00 -10.88 39.41
C SER A 341 1.69 -11.41 40.83
N SER A 342 0.84 -10.70 41.59
CA SER A 342 0.50 -10.96 42.99
C SER A 342 -0.88 -11.61 43.21
N ILE A 343 -1.76 -11.63 42.19
CA ILE A 343 -3.13 -12.16 42.33
C ILE A 343 -3.21 -13.62 41.85
N PRO A 344 -3.48 -14.60 42.73
CA PRO A 344 -3.60 -16.00 42.34
C PRO A 344 -4.90 -16.27 41.54
N PRO A 345 -4.93 -17.33 40.70
CA PRO A 345 -6.09 -17.69 39.88
C PRO A 345 -7.38 -17.82 40.71
N GLU A 346 -8.53 -17.54 40.09
CA GLU A 346 -9.84 -17.53 40.78
C GLU A 346 -10.18 -18.85 41.49
N ASP A 347 -9.70 -19.98 40.96
CA ASP A 347 -9.98 -21.31 41.50
C ASP A 347 -8.91 -21.81 42.50
N SER A 348 -7.96 -20.94 42.87
CA SER A 348 -6.96 -21.27 43.90
C SER A 348 -7.60 -21.31 45.28
N PHE A 349 -7.44 -22.45 45.97
CA PHE A 349 -7.85 -22.59 47.36
C PHE A 349 -6.77 -22.00 48.27
N ILE A 350 -7.10 -20.91 48.97
CA ILE A 350 -6.18 -20.23 49.89
C ILE A 350 -6.64 -20.56 51.31
N HIS A 351 -5.80 -21.26 52.07
CA HIS A 351 -6.10 -21.64 53.45
C HIS A 351 -6.08 -20.39 54.35
N TYR A 352 -7.13 -20.23 55.17
CA TYR A 352 -7.21 -19.17 56.18
C TYR A 352 -7.81 -19.74 57.46
N SER A 353 -7.33 -19.26 58.61
CA SER A 353 -7.86 -19.58 59.93
C SER A 353 -8.98 -18.61 60.34
N LYS A 354 -8.96 -17.38 59.83
CA LYS A 354 -9.96 -16.33 60.09
C LYS A 354 -10.43 -15.70 58.77
N ALA A 355 -11.74 -15.66 58.57
CA ALA A 355 -12.35 -15.07 57.37
C ALA A 355 -12.26 -13.52 57.39
N PRO A 356 -12.22 -12.85 56.23
CA PRO A 356 -12.17 -11.40 56.18
C PRO A 356 -13.50 -10.78 56.62
N VAL A 357 -13.45 -9.69 57.38
CA VAL A 357 -14.63 -9.00 57.94
C VAL A 357 -14.83 -7.65 57.24
N VAL A 358 -16.06 -7.31 56.88
CA VAL A 358 -16.35 -6.02 56.23
C VAL A 358 -16.25 -4.88 57.26
N ILE A 359 -15.35 -3.92 57.04
CA ILE A 359 -15.21 -2.73 57.91
C ILE A 359 -16.17 -1.63 57.44
N THR A 360 -16.04 -1.19 56.18
CA THR A 360 -16.91 -0.17 55.60
C THR A 360 -17.54 -0.67 54.33
N ARG A 361 -18.86 -0.84 54.36
CA ARG A 361 -19.64 -1.30 53.22
C ARG A 361 -20.13 -0.13 52.38
N GLN A 362 -19.53 0.08 51.22
CA GLN A 362 -20.03 1.07 50.27
C GLN A 362 -21.32 0.57 49.61
N ALA A 363 -22.41 1.33 49.78
CA ALA A 363 -23.66 1.06 49.07
C ALA A 363 -23.50 1.39 47.56
N PRO A 364 -24.06 0.57 46.66
CA PRO A 364 -23.96 0.81 45.24
C PRO A 364 -24.88 1.95 44.82
N GLU A 365 -24.34 2.86 44.03
CA GLU A 365 -25.14 3.94 43.44
C GLU A 365 -26.07 3.35 42.38
N TYR A 366 -27.37 3.60 42.53
CA TYR A 366 -28.39 3.03 41.64
C TYR A 366 -28.38 3.78 40.30
N PRO A 367 -28.05 3.14 39.16
CA PRO A 367 -27.94 3.84 37.90
C PRO A 367 -29.29 4.42 37.44
N GLU A 368 -29.30 5.69 37.03
CA GLU A 368 -30.52 6.37 36.54
C GLU A 368 -31.21 5.62 35.38
N LYS A 369 -30.42 4.98 34.52
CA LYS A 369 -30.93 4.14 33.42
C LYS A 369 -31.65 2.88 33.93
N ALA A 370 -31.22 2.32 35.06
CA ALA A 370 -31.88 1.18 35.69
C ALA A 370 -33.14 1.59 36.45
N LYS A 371 -33.13 2.77 37.10
CA LYS A 371 -34.32 3.35 37.75
C LYS A 371 -35.45 3.60 36.74
N LYS A 372 -35.15 4.27 35.62
CA LYS A 372 -36.14 4.54 34.55
C LYS A 372 -36.78 3.28 33.97
N LYS A 373 -36.03 2.18 33.94
CA LYS A 373 -36.46 0.88 33.42
C LYS A 373 -37.01 -0.06 34.50
N LYS A 374 -37.14 0.40 35.75
CA LYS A 374 -37.59 -0.38 36.91
C LYS A 374 -36.87 -1.74 37.07
N LEU A 375 -35.56 -1.78 36.79
CA LEU A 375 -34.77 -3.01 36.85
C LEU A 375 -34.26 -3.25 38.26
N GLU A 376 -34.61 -4.39 38.86
CA GLU A 376 -34.20 -4.81 40.20
C GLU A 376 -33.43 -6.15 40.18
N GLY A 377 -32.76 -6.47 41.27
CA GLY A 377 -32.24 -7.82 41.49
C GLY A 377 -30.93 -7.90 42.26
N LYS A 378 -30.48 -9.14 42.47
CA LYS A 378 -29.29 -9.46 43.28
C LYS A 378 -28.07 -9.66 42.39
N VAL A 379 -27.00 -8.91 42.67
CA VAL A 379 -25.70 -9.05 41.99
C VAL A 379 -24.73 -9.72 42.96
N SER A 380 -24.18 -10.87 42.58
CA SER A 380 -23.13 -11.57 43.32
C SER A 380 -21.79 -11.40 42.61
N LEU A 381 -20.79 -10.92 43.35
CA LEU A 381 -19.42 -10.68 42.91
C LEU A 381 -18.46 -11.59 43.68
N LYS A 382 -17.37 -12.00 43.03
CA LYS A 382 -16.19 -12.60 43.65
C LYS A 382 -15.08 -11.55 43.63
N ILE A 383 -14.59 -11.19 44.81
CA ILE A 383 -13.61 -10.12 44.99
C ILE A 383 -12.32 -10.70 45.56
N PHE A 384 -11.17 -10.18 45.12
CA PHE A 384 -9.88 -10.49 45.72
C PHE A 384 -9.51 -9.39 46.70
N ILE A 385 -9.41 -9.75 47.98
CA ILE A 385 -9.03 -8.87 49.08
C ILE A 385 -7.54 -9.05 49.31
N SER A 386 -6.78 -7.94 49.34
CA SER A 386 -5.34 -7.95 49.59
C SER A 386 -5.00 -8.14 51.08
N LYS A 387 -3.71 -8.26 51.40
CA LYS A 387 -3.22 -8.36 52.80
C LYS A 387 -3.50 -7.10 53.60
N GLU A 388 -3.74 -5.98 52.92
CA GLU A 388 -4.06 -4.67 53.49
C GLU A 388 -5.59 -4.45 53.61
N GLY A 389 -6.41 -5.44 53.21
CA GLY A 389 -7.88 -5.34 53.31
C GLY A 389 -8.55 -4.56 52.17
N LEU A 390 -7.83 -4.30 51.07
CA LEU A 390 -8.32 -3.59 49.89
C LEU A 390 -8.77 -4.55 48.79
N VAL A 391 -9.78 -4.15 48.02
CA VAL A 391 -10.29 -4.96 46.90
C VAL A 391 -9.52 -4.63 45.62
N LEU A 392 -8.62 -5.53 45.21
CA LEU A 392 -7.80 -5.35 43.99
C LEU A 392 -8.56 -5.77 42.73
N LYS A 393 -9.31 -6.88 42.81
CA LYS A 393 -10.06 -7.44 41.67
C LYS A 393 -11.50 -7.76 42.07
N ALA A 394 -12.44 -7.55 41.16
CA ALA A 394 -13.87 -7.83 41.37
C ALA A 394 -14.48 -8.38 40.09
N VAL A 395 -14.95 -9.62 40.14
CA VAL A 395 -15.46 -10.39 39.00
C VAL A 395 -16.91 -10.77 39.26
N PRO A 396 -17.83 -10.55 38.30
CA PRO A 396 -19.23 -10.91 38.48
C PRO A 396 -19.46 -12.42 38.35
N VAL A 397 -20.05 -13.03 39.38
CA VAL A 397 -20.43 -14.46 39.37
C VAL A 397 -21.85 -14.64 38.86
N LYS A 398 -22.78 -13.78 39.31
CA LYS A 398 -24.19 -13.85 38.93
C LYS A 398 -24.82 -12.47 38.97
N SER A 399 -25.37 -12.02 37.85
CA SER A 399 -26.04 -10.73 37.76
C SER A 399 -27.22 -10.80 36.76
N PRO A 400 -28.40 -10.25 37.10
CA PRO A 400 -29.53 -10.22 36.18
C PRO A 400 -29.33 -9.25 35.02
N HIS A 401 -28.59 -8.15 35.22
CA HIS A 401 -28.42 -7.10 34.22
C HIS A 401 -27.02 -6.47 34.31
N LYS A 402 -26.36 -6.29 33.16
CA LYS A 402 -25.02 -5.68 33.05
C LYS A 402 -24.95 -4.28 33.69
N ILE A 403 -26.02 -3.49 33.60
CA ILE A 403 -26.11 -2.13 34.16
C ILE A 403 -25.98 -2.14 35.69
N LEU A 404 -26.55 -3.14 36.38
CA LEU A 404 -26.44 -3.29 37.83
C LEU A 404 -25.07 -3.87 38.24
N THR A 405 -24.47 -4.68 37.37
CA THR A 405 -23.12 -5.23 37.57
C THR A 405 -22.07 -4.13 37.72
N ASP A 406 -22.06 -3.16 36.82
CA ASP A 406 -21.03 -2.10 36.82
C ASP A 406 -21.12 -1.24 38.09
N ALA A 407 -22.34 -0.95 38.56
CA ALA A 407 -22.58 -0.24 39.82
C ALA A 407 -22.10 -1.04 41.03
N ALA A 408 -22.35 -2.35 41.05
CA ALA A 408 -21.90 -3.25 42.10
C ALA A 408 -20.36 -3.36 42.13
N ILE A 409 -19.69 -3.45 40.98
CA ILE A 409 -18.22 -3.52 40.91
C ILE A 409 -17.58 -2.23 41.44
N LYS A 410 -18.14 -1.06 41.09
CA LYS A 410 -17.64 0.23 41.60
C LYS A 410 -17.79 0.36 43.12
N ALA A 411 -18.90 -0.14 43.67
CA ALA A 411 -19.11 -0.16 45.12
C ALA A 411 -18.18 -1.15 45.82
N ALA A 412 -17.97 -2.32 45.22
CA ALA A 412 -17.08 -3.36 45.75
C ALA A 412 -15.63 -2.86 45.88
N LYS A 413 -15.10 -2.17 44.84
CA LYS A 413 -13.74 -1.60 44.87
C LYS A 413 -13.53 -0.52 45.95
N LYS A 414 -14.61 0.08 46.46
CA LYS A 414 -14.58 1.10 47.53
C LYS A 414 -14.91 0.52 48.91
N THR A 415 -15.25 -0.77 48.99
CA THR A 415 -15.54 -1.46 50.25
C THR A 415 -14.22 -1.92 50.86
N THR A 416 -14.02 -1.67 52.15
CA THR A 416 -12.80 -2.05 52.87
C THR A 416 -13.08 -3.19 53.84
N PHE A 417 -12.08 -4.05 54.01
CA PHE A 417 -12.16 -5.26 54.82
C PHE A 417 -11.03 -5.32 55.85
N GLU A 418 -11.28 -6.02 56.93
CA GLU A 418 -10.24 -6.62 57.75
C GLU A 418 -9.72 -7.84 56.97
N PRO A 419 -8.40 -7.95 56.72
CA PRO A 419 -7.83 -9.01 55.89
C PRO A 419 -8.08 -10.39 56.53
N ALA A 420 -8.05 -11.44 55.71
CA ALA A 420 -8.07 -12.80 56.23
C ALA A 420 -6.75 -13.12 56.91
N GLU A 421 -6.78 -13.93 57.97
CA GLU A 421 -5.57 -14.35 58.68
C GLU A 421 -5.38 -15.85 58.50
N ASN A 422 -4.12 -16.27 58.29
CA ASN A 422 -3.71 -17.67 58.36
C ASN A 422 -2.55 -17.76 59.36
N ASN A 423 -2.74 -18.46 60.47
CA ASN A 423 -1.75 -18.59 61.55
C ASN A 423 -1.24 -17.23 62.11
N GLY A 424 -2.10 -16.20 62.11
CA GLY A 424 -1.78 -14.86 62.64
C GLY A 424 -1.15 -13.89 61.62
N GLU A 425 -0.92 -14.32 60.37
CA GLU A 425 -0.44 -13.44 59.30
C GLU A 425 -1.56 -13.08 58.30
N PRO A 426 -1.61 -11.83 57.81
CA PRO A 426 -2.61 -11.40 56.83
C PRO A 426 -2.34 -12.03 55.46
N VAL A 427 -3.37 -12.68 54.89
CA VAL A 427 -3.35 -13.35 53.59
C VAL A 427 -4.40 -12.77 52.65
N GLY A 428 -4.05 -12.66 51.37
CA GLY A 428 -5.01 -12.25 50.34
C GLY A 428 -5.93 -13.41 49.97
N VAL A 429 -7.22 -13.16 49.83
CA VAL A 429 -8.23 -14.21 49.64
C VAL A 429 -9.35 -13.80 48.69
N TRP A 430 -9.87 -14.78 47.95
CA TRP A 430 -11.10 -14.63 47.17
C TRP A 430 -12.34 -14.72 48.08
N TYR A 431 -13.16 -13.67 48.09
CA TYR A 431 -14.36 -13.56 48.92
C TYR A 431 -15.60 -13.24 48.09
N GLY A 432 -16.76 -13.77 48.50
CA GLY A 432 -18.03 -13.55 47.83
C GLY A 432 -18.81 -12.36 48.41
N LEU A 433 -19.09 -11.34 47.61
CA LEU A 433 -19.87 -10.16 48.02
C LEU A 433 -21.17 -10.04 47.23
N LYS A 434 -22.30 -9.81 47.92
CA LYS A 434 -23.64 -9.75 47.30
C LYS A 434 -24.27 -8.38 47.49
N TYR A 435 -24.66 -7.71 46.41
CA TYR A 435 -25.43 -6.47 46.43
C TYR A 435 -26.88 -6.71 46.03
N ASN A 436 -27.81 -6.06 46.74
CA ASN A 436 -29.24 -6.12 46.45
C ASN A 436 -29.71 -4.75 45.93
N PHE A 437 -30.28 -4.72 44.74
CA PHE A 437 -30.87 -3.52 44.15
C PHE A 437 -32.40 -3.64 44.21
N THR A 438 -33.02 -2.82 45.06
CA THR A 438 -34.47 -2.70 45.21
C THR A 438 -34.85 -1.23 45.08
N LEU A 439 -35.90 -0.92 44.33
CA LEU A 439 -36.48 0.41 44.26
C LEU A 439 -37.34 0.61 45.51
N LYS A 440 -37.19 1.77 46.15
CA LYS A 440 -38.06 2.20 47.24
C LYS A 440 -39.24 2.97 46.70
#